data_AF-A0A929KD58-F1
#
_entry.id   AF-A0A929KD58-F1
#
_cell.length_a   1.000
_cell.length_b   1.000
_cell.length_c   1.000
_cell.angle_alpha   90.00
_cell.angle_beta   90.00
_cell.angle_gamma   90.00
#
_symmetry.space_group_name_H-M   'P 1'
#
loop_
_entity.id
_entity.type
_entity.pdbx_description
1 polymer ?
#
loop_
_entity_poly.entity_id
_entity_poly.type
_entity_poly.pdbx_seq_one_letter_code
_entity_poly.pdbx_strand_id
1 'polypeptide(L)'
;MNTANRIKTGRLAKGLTQLELAKLSNISLRSIQRIENGEVNPRSYTLKILAEQLNIEFDFTETAASAGSIANEKPVGASGKIPKIIWSCGTGLLLLLCSAAFLSQSARFPETSFETFLFWAGITLVYTFTLSIIWRAD
;
A
#
# COMPACT_ATOMS: atom_id res chain seq x y z
N MET A 1 -0.81 2.55 5.21
CA MET A 1 -1.70 2.81 6.35
C MET A 1 -3.07 3.23 5.83
N ASN A 2 -4.13 2.46 6.11
CA ASN A 2 -5.50 2.73 5.64
C ASN A 2 -6.10 3.97 6.35
N THR A 3 -6.99 4.75 5.71
CA THR A 3 -7.72 5.88 6.32
C THR A 3 -8.41 5.47 7.63
N ALA A 4 -9.01 4.27 7.67
CA ALA A 4 -9.59 3.69 8.89
C ALA A 4 -8.58 3.61 10.05
N ASN A 5 -7.38 3.08 9.77
CA ASN A 5 -6.31 2.97 10.76
C ASN A 5 -5.81 4.34 11.21
N ARG A 6 -5.71 5.31 10.30
CA ARG A 6 -5.29 6.69 10.63
C ARG A 6 -6.25 7.35 11.61
N ILE A 7 -7.55 7.24 11.36
CA ILE A 7 -8.61 7.76 12.24
C ILE A 7 -8.52 7.08 13.61
N LYS A 8 -8.39 5.75 13.65
CA LYS A 8 -8.26 4.99 14.90
C LYS A 8 -7.02 5.39 15.69
N THR A 9 -5.85 5.50 15.05
CA THR A 9 -4.61 5.94 15.72
C THR A 9 -4.70 7.37 16.22
N GLY A 10 -5.27 8.30 15.47
CA GLY A 10 -5.44 9.68 15.94
C GLY A 10 -6.42 9.78 17.10
N ARG A 11 -7.49 8.98 17.10
CA ARG A 11 -8.41 8.90 18.24
C ARG A 11 -7.69 8.42 19.50
N LEU A 12 -6.89 7.37 19.38
CA LEU A 12 -6.11 6.82 20.50
C LEU A 12 -5.03 7.80 20.99
N ALA A 13 -4.36 8.51 20.07
CA ALA A 13 -3.37 9.52 20.42
C ALA A 13 -3.97 10.69 21.23
N LYS A 14 -5.25 11.01 21.00
CA LYS A 14 -5.99 12.02 21.78
C LYS A 14 -6.67 11.45 23.03
N GLY A 15 -6.57 10.16 23.30
CA GLY A 15 -7.23 9.51 24.44
C GLY A 15 -8.75 9.48 24.37
N LEU A 16 -9.35 9.67 23.19
CA LEU A 16 -10.80 9.75 23.01
C LEU A 16 -11.44 8.37 22.89
N THR A 17 -12.62 8.20 23.46
CA THR A 17 -13.48 7.03 23.18
C THR A 17 -14.18 7.18 21.82
N GLN A 18 -14.67 6.08 21.24
CA GLN A 18 -15.46 6.13 20.00
C GLN A 18 -16.74 6.98 20.17
N LEU A 19 -17.32 6.98 21.37
CA LEU A 19 -18.49 7.79 21.72
C LEU A 19 -18.15 9.29 21.79
N GLU A 20 -16.99 9.64 22.35
CA GLU A 20 -16.53 11.03 22.41
C GLU A 20 -16.20 11.57 21.03
N LEU A 21 -15.51 10.79 20.20
CA LEU A 21 -15.24 11.17 18.81
C LEU A 21 -16.54 11.37 18.03
N ALA A 22 -17.52 10.47 18.20
CA ALA A 22 -18.84 10.58 17.59
C ALA A 22 -19.55 11.89 17.98
N LYS A 23 -19.51 12.27 19.26
CA LYS A 23 -20.08 13.53 19.76
C LYS A 23 -19.35 14.76 19.20
N LEU A 24 -18.02 14.76 19.21
CA LEU A 24 -17.21 15.89 18.73
C LEU A 24 -17.34 16.11 17.22
N SER A 25 -17.46 15.02 16.46
CA SER A 25 -17.57 15.08 14.99
C SER A 25 -19.02 15.16 14.49
N ASN A 26 -20.01 15.15 15.37
CA ASN A 26 -21.43 15.08 15.02
C ASN A 26 -21.77 13.92 14.06
N ILE A 27 -21.14 12.76 14.29
CA ILE A 27 -21.33 11.54 13.51
C ILE A 27 -21.89 10.46 14.43
N SER A 28 -22.75 9.58 13.92
CA SER A 28 -23.28 8.48 14.73
C SER A 28 -22.16 7.54 15.22
N LEU A 29 -22.27 7.02 16.45
CA LEU A 29 -21.33 6.04 16.99
C LEU A 29 -21.14 4.85 16.04
N ARG A 30 -22.25 4.36 15.47
CA ARG A 30 -22.25 3.27 14.49
C ARG A 30 -21.43 3.62 13.25
N SER A 31 -21.53 4.86 12.76
CA SER A 31 -20.73 5.31 11.62
C SER A 31 -19.25 5.35 11.95
N ILE A 32 -18.86 5.87 13.12
CA ILE A 32 -17.46 5.87 13.57
C ILE A 32 -16.90 4.45 13.64
N GLN A 33 -17.65 3.52 14.23
CA GLN A 33 -17.26 2.10 14.32
C GLN A 33 -17.04 1.48 12.94
N ARG A 34 -17.98 1.67 12.02
CA ARG A 34 -17.88 1.15 10.64
C ARG A 34 -16.70 1.76 9.89
N ILE A 35 -16.41 3.04 10.11
CA ILE A 35 -15.24 3.72 9.53
C ILE A 35 -13.94 3.16 10.11
N GLU A 36 -13.82 3.01 11.43
CA GLU A 36 -12.62 2.45 12.10
C GLU A 36 -12.40 0.97 11.76
N ASN A 37 -13.46 0.21 11.52
CA ASN A 37 -13.40 -1.19 11.08
C ASN A 37 -13.17 -1.34 9.57
N GLY A 38 -13.17 -0.24 8.81
CA GLY A 38 -12.99 -0.26 7.35
C GLY A 38 -14.19 -0.76 6.54
N GLU A 39 -15.38 -0.87 7.16
CA GLU A 39 -16.62 -1.28 6.49
C GLU A 39 -17.20 -0.18 5.57
N VAL A 40 -16.89 1.08 5.87
CA VAL A 40 -17.37 2.25 5.12
C VAL A 40 -16.23 3.22 4.89
N ASN A 41 -16.06 3.66 3.65
CA ASN A 41 -15.16 4.76 3.34
C ASN A 41 -15.92 6.10 3.55
N PRO A 42 -15.52 6.93 4.52
CA PRO A 42 -16.19 8.21 4.79
C PRO A 42 -16.10 9.17 3.59
N ARG A 43 -17.14 9.98 3.37
CA ARG A 43 -17.14 11.02 2.32
C ARG A 43 -16.16 12.13 2.68
N SER A 44 -15.71 12.91 1.69
CA SER A 44 -14.74 14.02 1.88
C SER A 44 -15.15 14.96 3.01
N TYR A 45 -16.45 15.33 3.09
CA TYR A 45 -17.00 16.12 4.18
C TYR A 45 -16.80 15.49 5.57
N THR A 46 -17.16 14.21 5.71
CA THR A 46 -17.01 13.45 6.96
C THR A 46 -15.55 13.29 7.34
N LEU A 47 -14.69 13.02 6.36
CA LEU A 47 -13.25 12.96 6.56
C LEU A 47 -12.69 14.30 7.04
N LYS A 48 -13.14 15.43 6.50
CA LYS A 48 -12.69 16.77 6.90
C LYS A 48 -13.02 17.08 8.35
N ILE A 49 -14.23 16.74 8.80
CA ILE A 49 -14.62 16.91 10.20
C ILE A 49 -13.76 16.02 11.11
N LEU A 50 -13.57 14.75 10.75
CA LEU A 50 -12.74 13.83 11.53
C LEU A 50 -11.26 14.27 11.55
N ALA A 51 -10.76 14.79 10.42
CA ALA A 51 -9.43 15.36 10.27
C ALA A 51 -9.20 16.52 11.23
N GLU A 52 -10.14 17.46 11.27
CA GLU A 52 -10.11 18.63 12.15
C GLU A 52 -10.14 18.20 13.64
N GLN A 53 -11.09 17.34 14.01
CA GLN A 53 -11.22 16.86 15.39
C GLN A 53 -10.04 16.01 15.84
N LEU A 54 -9.36 15.31 14.94
CA LEU A 54 -8.20 14.47 15.26
C LEU A 54 -6.85 15.17 14.97
N ASN A 55 -6.87 16.37 14.39
CA ASN A 55 -5.69 17.10 13.92
C ASN A 55 -4.80 16.25 12.99
N ILE A 56 -5.44 15.58 12.02
CA ILE A 56 -4.79 14.73 11.01
C ILE A 56 -4.98 15.36 9.64
N GLU A 57 -3.90 15.61 8.89
CA GLU A 57 -4.01 16.03 7.50
C GLU A 57 -4.32 14.84 6.59
N PHE A 58 -5.52 14.79 6.01
CA PHE A 58 -5.79 13.88 4.90
C PHE A 58 -5.55 14.62 3.58
N ASP A 59 -5.02 13.90 2.59
CA ASP A 59 -4.91 14.44 1.24
C ASP A 59 -6.30 14.39 0.60
N PHE A 60 -7.00 15.52 0.68
CA PHE A 60 -8.30 15.70 0.07
C PHE A 60 -8.09 16.19 -1.35
N THR A 61 -7.89 15.28 -2.30
CA THR A 61 -8.00 15.63 -3.72
C THR A 61 -9.48 15.87 -4.03
N GLU A 62 -9.99 17.05 -3.68
CA GLU A 62 -11.36 17.46 -3.96
C GLU A 62 -11.49 17.82 -5.44
N THR A 63 -12.20 16.98 -6.20
CA THR A 63 -12.91 17.45 -7.39
C THR A 63 -14.15 18.21 -6.92
N ALA A 64 -14.01 19.53 -6.78
CA ALA A 64 -15.11 20.49 -6.86
C ALA A 64 -14.59 21.90 -7.18
N ALA A 65 -14.45 22.23 -8.46
CA ALA A 65 -15.06 23.43 -9.07
C ALA A 65 -14.55 23.67 -10.50
N SER A 66 -15.47 24.11 -11.34
CA SER A 66 -15.28 24.72 -12.65
C SER A 66 -14.21 25.83 -12.69
N ALA A 67 -13.61 25.96 -13.88
CA ALA A 67 -12.87 27.11 -14.43
C ALA A 67 -11.36 27.24 -14.09
N GLY A 68 -10.54 26.72 -15.01
CA GLY A 68 -9.37 27.41 -15.58
C GLY A 68 -8.10 27.56 -14.72
N SER A 69 -7.11 26.71 -14.97
CA SER A 69 -5.69 27.10 -15.18
C SER A 69 -4.80 25.86 -15.32
N ILE A 70 -3.97 25.84 -16.36
CA ILE A 70 -2.94 24.84 -16.64
C ILE A 70 -1.70 25.20 -15.82
N ALA A 71 -1.19 24.29 -14.98
CA ALA A 71 0.23 23.91 -14.93
C ALA A 71 0.58 23.03 -13.71
N ASN A 72 1.30 21.96 -14.05
CA ASN A 72 2.34 21.26 -13.30
C ASN A 72 1.95 19.98 -12.53
N GLU A 73 2.41 18.88 -13.10
CA GLU A 73 2.27 17.51 -12.65
C GLU A 73 3.21 17.21 -11.47
N LYS A 74 2.70 16.52 -10.45
CA LYS A 74 3.44 15.51 -9.70
C LYS A 74 2.51 14.32 -9.39
N PRO A 75 2.90 13.06 -9.69
CA PRO A 75 2.04 11.91 -9.49
C PRO A 75 2.24 11.34 -8.08
N VAL A 76 1.32 11.58 -7.15
CA VAL A 76 1.32 10.97 -5.81
C VAL A 76 -0.15 10.93 -5.34
N GLY A 77 -0.73 9.89 -4.75
CA GLY A 77 -0.18 8.66 -4.20
C GLY A 77 -1.14 7.51 -4.46
N ALA A 78 -0.67 6.55 -5.24
CA ALA A 78 -1.40 5.34 -5.52
C ALA A 78 -1.29 4.39 -4.31
N SER A 79 -2.46 4.01 -3.77
CA SER A 79 -2.70 3.23 -2.55
C SER A 79 -1.70 2.09 -2.27
N GLY A 80 -1.47 1.79 -0.98
CA GLY A 80 -0.40 0.98 -0.38
C GLY A 80 -0.15 -0.47 -0.84
N LYS A 81 -0.60 -0.86 -2.04
CA LYS A 81 -0.20 -2.11 -2.72
C LYS A 81 0.71 -1.86 -3.92
N ILE A 82 0.67 -0.67 -4.51
CA ILE A 82 1.43 -0.31 -5.71
C ILE A 82 2.95 -0.30 -5.50
N PRO A 83 3.51 0.23 -4.39
CA PRO A 83 4.94 0.08 -4.14
C PRO A 83 5.36 -1.40 -3.99
N LYS A 84 4.50 -2.27 -3.43
CA LYS A 84 4.78 -3.71 -3.29
C LYS A 84 4.78 -4.43 -4.64
N ILE A 85 3.90 -4.03 -5.55
CA ILE A 85 3.85 -4.56 -6.92
C ILE A 85 5.13 -4.17 -7.69
N ILE A 86 5.57 -2.91 -7.57
CA ILE A 86 6.81 -2.43 -8.21
C ILE A 86 8.02 -3.21 -7.70
N TRP A 87 8.14 -3.41 -6.38
CA TRP A 87 9.21 -4.22 -5.79
C TRP A 87 9.13 -5.69 -6.22
N SER A 88 7.93 -6.27 -6.31
CA SER A 88 7.76 -7.65 -6.79
C SER A 88 8.21 -7.83 -8.24
N CYS A 89 7.80 -6.92 -9.13
CA CYS A 89 8.16 -6.95 -10.54
C CYS A 89 9.67 -6.70 -10.73
N GLY A 90 10.23 -5.76 -9.97
CA GLY A 90 11.67 -5.45 -9.99
C GLY A 90 12.54 -6.63 -9.56
N THR A 91 12.17 -7.32 -8.48
CA THR A 91 12.92 -8.52 -8.02
C THR A 91 12.88 -9.66 -9.03
N GLY A 92 11.75 -9.86 -9.72
CA GLY A 92 11.63 -10.85 -10.79
C GLY A 92 12.52 -10.52 -12.00
N LEU A 93 12.49 -9.26 -12.46
CA LEU A 93 13.35 -8.79 -13.56
C LEU A 93 14.84 -8.90 -13.20
N LEU A 94 15.21 -8.57 -11.97
CA LEU A 94 16.58 -8.68 -11.48
C LEU A 94 17.07 -10.13 -11.48
N LEU A 95 16.28 -11.07 -10.95
CA LEU A 95 16.62 -12.50 -10.95
C LEU A 95 16.78 -13.04 -12.37
N LEU A 96 15.94 -12.59 -13.32
CA LEU A 96 16.06 -12.96 -14.72
C LEU A 96 17.37 -12.46 -15.33
N LEU A 97 17.71 -11.18 -15.14
CA LEU A 97 18.94 -10.61 -15.67
C LEU A 97 20.20 -11.22 -15.04
N CYS A 98 20.19 -11.44 -13.72
CA CYS A 98 21.30 -12.11 -13.03
C CYS A 98 21.47 -13.56 -13.50
N SER A 99 20.36 -14.27 -13.67
CA SER A 99 20.36 -15.64 -14.21
C SER A 99 20.92 -15.68 -15.65
N ALA A 100 20.47 -14.77 -16.52
CA ALA A 100 20.96 -14.67 -17.89
C ALA A 100 22.46 -14.31 -17.95
N ALA A 101 22.91 -13.37 -17.12
CA ALA A 101 24.32 -13.01 -17.02
C ALA A 101 25.19 -14.19 -16.53
N PHE A 102 24.69 -14.95 -15.55
CA PHE A 102 25.36 -16.15 -15.06
C PHE A 102 25.49 -17.21 -16.15
N LEU A 103 24.39 -17.51 -16.87
CA LEU A 103 24.39 -18.45 -18.00
C LEU A 103 25.32 -17.99 -19.13
N SER A 104 25.40 -16.68 -19.38
CA SER A 104 26.27 -16.12 -20.41
C SER A 104 27.76 -16.27 -20.08
N GLN A 105 28.12 -16.36 -18.80
CA GLN A 105 29.51 -16.52 -18.35
C GLN A 105 29.88 -17.97 -18.05
N SER A 106 28.89 -18.84 -17.81
CA SER A 106 29.12 -20.22 -17.41
C SER A 106 29.56 -21.12 -18.56
N ALA A 107 30.82 -21.53 -18.54
CA ALA A 107 31.43 -22.35 -19.61
C ALA A 107 30.99 -23.83 -19.63
N ARG A 108 30.43 -24.33 -18.52
CA ARG A 108 30.09 -25.75 -18.31
C ARG A 108 28.74 -25.94 -17.60
N PHE A 109 27.86 -24.95 -17.62
CA PHE A 109 26.58 -25.07 -16.94
C PHE A 109 25.49 -24.44 -17.79
N PRO A 110 24.30 -25.06 -17.91
CA PRO A 110 23.93 -26.41 -17.46
C PRO A 110 24.41 -27.52 -18.43
N GLU A 111 24.95 -28.64 -17.92
CA GLU A 111 25.38 -29.79 -18.75
C GLU A 111 24.23 -30.78 -19.01
N THR A 112 23.31 -30.89 -18.05
CA THR A 112 22.16 -31.80 -18.11
C THR A 112 20.82 -31.07 -18.03
N SER A 113 19.77 -31.67 -18.59
CA SER A 113 18.41 -31.16 -18.44
C SER A 113 17.98 -31.10 -16.98
N PHE A 114 18.47 -32.04 -16.16
CA PHE A 114 18.23 -32.06 -14.72
C PHE A 114 18.79 -30.82 -14.02
N GLU A 115 20.03 -30.43 -14.31
CA GLU A 115 20.63 -29.20 -13.77
C GLU A 115 19.86 -27.95 -14.17
N THR A 116 19.38 -27.90 -15.42
CA THR A 116 18.55 -26.79 -15.90
C THR A 116 17.25 -26.69 -15.09
N PHE A 117 16.56 -27.81 -14.86
CA PHE A 117 15.34 -27.82 -14.06
C PHE A 117 15.61 -27.46 -12.60
N LEU A 118 16.70 -27.97 -12.01
CA LEU A 118 17.08 -27.67 -10.63
C LEU A 118 17.41 -26.19 -10.45
N PHE A 119 18.06 -25.58 -11.45
CA PHE A 119 18.38 -24.15 -11.47
C PHE A 119 17.13 -23.27 -11.48
N TRP A 120 16.19 -23.53 -12.39
CA TRP A 120 14.92 -22.79 -12.44
C TRP A 120 14.06 -23.04 -11.19
N ALA A 121 14.07 -24.25 -10.64
CA ALA A 121 13.41 -24.56 -9.37
C ALA A 121 14.00 -23.75 -8.21
N GLY A 122 15.33 -23.62 -8.15
CA GLY A 122 16.01 -22.77 -7.17
C GLY A 122 15.63 -21.30 -7.30
N ILE A 123 15.65 -20.75 -8.53
CA ILE A 123 15.28 -19.35 -8.78
C ILE A 123 13.82 -19.08 -8.39
N THR A 124 12.90 -19.97 -8.74
CA THR A 124 11.48 -19.81 -8.42
C THR A 124 11.21 -19.94 -6.92
N LEU A 125 11.92 -20.82 -6.20
CA LEU A 125 11.85 -20.91 -4.74
C LEU A 125 12.34 -19.60 -4.08
N VAL A 126 13.50 -19.09 -4.50
CA VAL A 126 14.02 -17.80 -3.99
C VAL A 126 13.03 -16.66 -4.30
N TYR A 127 12.51 -16.60 -5.52
CA TYR A 127 11.54 -15.58 -5.91
C TYR A 127 10.26 -15.64 -5.05
N THR A 128 9.64 -16.82 -4.92
CA THR A 128 8.43 -17.00 -4.10
C THR A 128 8.66 -16.70 -2.61
N PHE A 129 9.84 -17.00 -2.08
CA PHE A 129 10.22 -16.61 -0.72
C PHE A 129 10.35 -15.09 -0.58
N THR A 130 11.00 -14.41 -1.51
CA THR A 130 11.10 -12.93 -1.49
C THR A 130 9.73 -12.26 -1.61
N LEU A 131 8.84 -12.77 -2.48
CA LEU A 131 7.46 -12.31 -2.55
C LEU A 131 6.72 -12.53 -1.23
N SER A 132 6.88 -13.69 -0.61
CA SER A 132 6.26 -14.00 0.68
C SER A 132 6.70 -13.01 1.76
N ILE A 133 7.97 -12.57 1.78
CA ILE A 133 8.44 -11.55 2.73
C ILE A 133 7.82 -10.17 2.44
N ILE A 134 7.83 -9.74 1.18
CA ILE A 134 7.31 -8.42 0.76
C ILE A 134 5.82 -8.29 1.07
N TRP A 135 5.07 -9.36 0.87
CA TRP A 135 3.61 -9.37 1.05
C TRP A 135 3.16 -9.75 2.47
N ARG A 136 4.03 -10.36 3.30
CA ARG A 136 3.76 -10.63 4.73
C ARG A 136 3.97 -9.42 5.64
N ALA A 137 4.62 -8.36 5.16
CA ALA A 137 4.95 -7.17 5.94
C ALA A 137 3.77 -6.19 6.18
N ASP A 138 2.55 -6.69 6.40
CA ASP A 138 1.34 -5.89 6.74
C ASP A 138 0.78 -6.20 8.12
#